data_AF-A0A1H2C2Y5-F1
#
_entry.id   AF-A0A1H2C2Y5-F1
#
_cell.length_a   1.000
_cell.length_b   1.000
_cell.length_c   1.000
_cell.angle_alpha   90.00
_cell.angle_beta   90.00
_cell.angle_gamma   90.00
#
_symmetry.space_group_name_H-M   'P 1'
#
loop_
_entity.id
_entity.type
_entity.pdbx_description
1 polymer ?
#
loop_
_entity_poly.entity_id
_entity_poly.type
_entity_poly.pdbx_seq_one_letter_code
_entity_poly.pdbx_strand_id
1 'polypeptide(L)'
;MKTLGLIAAGILLSAAAFAQTTTPAPTKTPAEKVQMKDLRQDVRAYDNKKADAKQAIKKGNLTAADADIAAAKTDKADIKADKQTLKSEGIAHPVKTAEKQIKKSDEKAVKTDVKDIKADKVAEQKAVKAGDITAAQADQKDVATAKKDLKKDAREARRDGVKHPIRRAKA
;
A
#
# COMPACT_ATOMS: atom_id res chain seq x y z
N MET A 1 -44.77 -57.62 -45.69
CA MET A 1 -44.79 -56.98 -44.35
C MET A 1 -43.41 -56.35 -44.15
N LYS A 2 -43.30 -55.00 -44.21
CA LYS A 2 -43.05 -54.11 -43.05
C LYS A 2 -41.83 -54.59 -42.23
N THR A 3 -40.72 -53.89 -42.02
CA THR A 3 -40.31 -52.47 -42.15
C THR A 3 -38.83 -52.40 -41.74
N LEU A 4 -38.04 -51.52 -42.39
CA LEU A 4 -37.01 -50.59 -41.84
C LEU A 4 -36.12 -51.08 -40.66
N GLY A 5 -34.79 -50.95 -40.72
CA GLY A 5 -34.16 -49.63 -40.76
C GLY A 5 -32.63 -49.63 -40.83
N LEU A 6 -32.14 -48.57 -41.47
CA LEU A 6 -30.77 -48.06 -41.61
C LEU A 6 -30.05 -47.80 -40.27
N ILE A 7 -28.71 -47.64 -40.34
CA ILE A 7 -27.84 -46.57 -39.76
C ILE A 7 -26.42 -47.17 -39.62
N ALA A 8 -25.53 -46.98 -40.61
CA ALA A 8 -24.58 -45.87 -40.77
C ALA A 8 -23.52 -45.80 -39.64
N ALA A 9 -22.38 -46.45 -39.87
CA ALA A 9 -21.16 -46.34 -39.06
C ALA A 9 -20.40 -45.06 -39.44
N GLY A 10 -20.46 -44.05 -38.58
CA GLY A 10 -19.69 -42.81 -38.69
C GLY A 10 -18.51 -42.81 -37.73
N ILE A 11 -17.30 -42.83 -38.31
CA ILE A 11 -16.00 -42.75 -37.65
C ILE A 11 -15.87 -41.41 -36.92
N LEU A 12 -15.60 -41.43 -35.60
CA LEU A 12 -15.24 -40.24 -34.83
C LEU A 12 -13.73 -40.20 -34.58
N LEU A 13 -13.05 -39.30 -35.30
CA LEU A 13 -11.68 -38.87 -35.04
C LEU A 13 -11.60 -38.18 -33.67
N SER A 14 -10.74 -38.68 -32.78
CA SER A 14 -10.38 -38.02 -31.53
C SER A 14 -9.28 -37.00 -31.78
N ALA A 15 -9.65 -35.72 -31.86
CA ALA A 15 -8.72 -34.60 -31.82
C ALA A 15 -8.39 -34.27 -30.36
N ALA A 16 -7.20 -34.68 -29.89
CA ALA A 16 -6.64 -34.24 -28.62
C ALA A 16 -6.06 -32.83 -28.80
N ALA A 17 -6.88 -31.80 -28.53
CA ALA A 17 -6.40 -30.43 -28.43
C ALA A 17 -5.88 -30.16 -27.01
N PHE A 18 -4.63 -29.73 -26.94
CA PHE A 18 -3.95 -29.27 -25.73
C PHE A 18 -4.72 -28.10 -25.08
N ALA A 19 -5.35 -28.34 -23.92
CA ALA A 19 -5.82 -27.29 -23.05
C ALA A 19 -4.67 -26.86 -22.12
N GLN A 20 -3.92 -25.85 -22.53
CA GLN A 20 -2.97 -25.13 -21.70
C GLN A 20 -3.75 -24.44 -20.56
N THR A 21 -3.80 -25.06 -19.38
CA THR A 21 -4.43 -24.50 -18.18
C THR A 21 -3.58 -23.36 -17.64
N THR A 22 -3.71 -22.17 -18.21
CA THR A 22 -3.39 -20.96 -17.46
C THR A 22 -4.52 -20.76 -16.46
N THR A 23 -4.34 -21.26 -15.23
CA THR A 23 -5.24 -20.96 -14.12
C THR A 23 -5.37 -19.42 -14.04
N PRO A 24 -6.56 -18.84 -14.29
CA PRO A 24 -6.73 -17.41 -14.13
C PRO A 24 -6.40 -17.04 -12.69
N ALA A 25 -5.59 -16.00 -12.51
CA ALA A 25 -5.31 -15.48 -11.18
C ALA A 25 -6.64 -15.22 -10.47
N PRO A 26 -6.83 -15.68 -9.22
CA PRO A 26 -8.10 -15.53 -8.52
C PRO A 26 -8.49 -14.05 -8.50
N THR A 27 -9.64 -13.77 -9.09
CA THR A 27 -10.20 -12.42 -9.18
C THR A 27 -10.61 -12.01 -7.77
N LYS A 28 -9.87 -11.07 -7.17
CA LYS A 28 -10.15 -10.63 -5.80
C LYS A 28 -11.56 -10.07 -5.69
N THR A 29 -12.38 -10.66 -4.83
CA THR A 29 -13.74 -10.19 -4.60
C THR A 29 -13.74 -8.77 -4.00
N PRO A 30 -14.82 -7.98 -4.20
CA PRO A 30 -14.96 -6.68 -3.53
C PRO A 30 -14.83 -6.77 -2.01
N ALA A 31 -15.32 -7.85 -1.39
CA ALA A 31 -15.19 -8.11 0.04
C ALA A 31 -13.72 -8.27 0.48
N GLU A 32 -12.92 -9.08 -0.23
CA GLU A 32 -11.49 -9.23 0.04
C GLU A 32 -10.73 -7.89 -0.06
N LYS A 33 -11.13 -6.99 -0.97
CA LYS A 33 -10.48 -5.67 -1.13
C LYS A 33 -10.75 -4.76 0.07
N VAL A 34 -11.96 -4.82 0.63
CA VAL A 34 -12.36 -4.05 1.83
C VAL A 34 -11.64 -4.60 3.05
N GLN A 35 -11.72 -5.90 3.31
CA GLN A 35 -11.04 -6.54 4.44
C GLN A 35 -9.51 -6.36 4.38
N MET A 36 -8.91 -6.42 3.20
CA MET A 36 -7.48 -6.10 3.05
C MET A 36 -7.18 -4.62 3.31
N LYS A 37 -8.13 -3.71 3.12
CA LYS A 37 -7.97 -2.28 3.46
C LYS A 37 -8.02 -2.09 4.96
N ASP A 38 -8.95 -2.75 5.63
CA ASP A 38 -9.12 -2.68 7.07
C ASP A 38 -7.89 -3.28 7.77
N LEU A 39 -7.45 -4.47 7.34
CA LEU A 39 -6.19 -5.07 7.81
C LEU A 39 -4.98 -4.15 7.62
N ARG A 40 -4.90 -3.37 6.54
CA ARG A 40 -3.81 -2.40 6.34
C ARG A 40 -3.87 -1.26 7.35
N GLN A 41 -5.08 -0.78 7.66
CA GLN A 41 -5.28 0.27 8.66
C GLN A 41 -4.89 -0.22 10.05
N ASP A 42 -5.29 -1.43 10.42
CA ASP A 42 -5.00 -2.01 11.73
C ASP A 42 -3.51 -2.30 11.90
N VAL A 43 -2.85 -2.86 10.88
CA VAL A 43 -1.39 -3.08 10.90
C VAL A 43 -0.65 -1.76 11.12
N ARG A 44 -1.05 -0.69 10.41
CA ARG A 44 -0.42 0.62 10.55
C ARG A 44 -0.72 1.25 11.92
N ALA A 45 -1.95 1.13 12.42
CA ALA A 45 -2.34 1.61 13.75
C ALA A 45 -1.52 0.92 14.85
N TYR A 46 -1.38 -0.40 14.76
CA TYR A 46 -0.57 -1.21 15.66
C TYR A 46 0.88 -0.75 15.70
N ASP A 47 1.51 -0.61 14.52
CA ASP A 47 2.91 -0.19 14.41
C ASP A 47 3.13 1.24 14.90
N ASN A 48 2.18 2.15 14.65
CA ASN A 48 2.22 3.53 15.14
C ASN A 48 2.15 3.58 16.66
N LYS A 49 1.16 2.93 17.29
CA LYS A 49 1.01 2.89 18.75
C LYS A 49 2.23 2.28 19.42
N LYS A 50 2.81 1.22 18.84
CA LYS A 50 4.06 0.64 19.35
C LYS A 50 5.24 1.61 19.25
N ALA A 51 5.32 2.39 18.17
CA ALA A 51 6.35 3.41 18.00
C ALA A 51 6.15 4.58 18.98
N ASP A 52 4.91 5.00 19.21
CA ASP A 52 4.55 6.09 20.12
C ASP A 52 4.79 5.69 21.59
N ALA A 53 4.39 4.47 21.98
CA ALA A 53 4.75 3.89 23.28
C ALA A 53 6.27 3.92 23.52
N LYS A 54 7.06 3.50 22.52
CA LYS A 54 8.51 3.52 22.60
C LYS A 54 9.06 4.94 22.75
N GLN A 55 8.44 5.93 22.12
CA GLN A 55 8.81 7.34 22.30
C GLN A 55 8.41 7.88 23.67
N ALA A 56 7.23 7.51 24.17
CA ALA A 56 6.74 7.90 25.48
C ALA A 56 7.65 7.35 26.60
N ILE A 57 8.04 6.06 26.52
CA ILE A 57 9.01 5.44 27.43
C ILE A 57 10.34 6.21 27.41
N LYS A 58 10.86 6.55 26.22
CA LYS A 58 12.11 7.33 26.10
C LYS A 58 12.02 8.72 26.71
N LYS A 59 10.82 9.32 26.73
CA LYS A 59 10.55 10.63 27.35
C LYS A 59 10.20 10.52 28.83
N GLY A 60 10.18 9.31 29.42
CA GLY A 60 9.79 9.08 30.80
C GLY A 60 8.28 9.16 31.08
N ASN A 61 7.44 9.26 30.04
CA ASN A 61 5.99 9.30 30.19
C ASN A 61 5.41 7.88 30.14
N LEU A 62 5.41 7.19 31.28
CA LEU A 62 4.95 5.80 31.37
C LEU A 62 3.43 5.68 31.20
N THR A 63 2.64 6.63 31.71
CA THR A 63 1.18 6.62 31.56
C THR A 63 0.76 6.66 30.09
N ALA A 64 1.38 7.53 29.28
CA ALA A 64 1.13 7.56 27.84
C ALA A 64 1.58 6.26 27.15
N ALA A 65 2.73 5.71 27.56
CA ALA A 65 3.21 4.45 27.02
C ALA A 65 2.26 3.28 27.31
N ASP A 66 1.70 3.20 28.51
CA ASP A 66 0.76 2.16 28.89
C ASP A 66 -0.54 2.25 28.10
N ALA A 67 -1.05 3.47 27.88
CA ALA A 67 -2.22 3.71 27.03
C ALA A 67 -1.97 3.25 25.58
N ASP A 68 -0.82 3.61 25.00
CA ASP A 68 -0.44 3.19 23.65
C ASP A 68 -0.25 1.66 23.55
N ILE A 69 0.34 1.03 24.57
CA ILE A 69 0.50 -0.43 24.63
C ILE A 69 -0.86 -1.13 24.72
N ALA A 70 -1.77 -0.61 25.54
CA ALA A 70 -3.12 -1.16 25.67
C ALA A 70 -3.86 -1.07 24.33
N ALA A 71 -3.81 0.09 23.68
CA ALA A 71 -4.42 0.29 22.37
C ALA A 71 -3.77 -0.60 21.28
N ALA A 72 -2.45 -0.83 21.33
CA ALA A 72 -1.77 -1.75 20.42
C ALA A 72 -2.17 -3.23 20.66
N LYS A 73 -2.53 -3.61 21.89
CA LYS A 73 -3.06 -4.96 22.15
C LYS A 73 -4.42 -5.17 21.50
N THR A 74 -5.27 -4.15 21.50
CA THR A 74 -6.57 -4.16 20.79
C THR A 74 -6.35 -4.35 19.29
N ASP A 75 -5.54 -3.50 18.65
CA ASP A 75 -5.27 -3.63 17.20
C ASP A 75 -4.67 -5.00 16.85
N LYS A 76 -3.83 -5.56 17.73
CA LYS A 76 -3.27 -6.89 17.52
C LYS A 76 -4.34 -7.99 17.53
N ALA A 77 -5.41 -7.82 18.31
CA ALA A 77 -6.55 -8.74 18.32
C ALA A 77 -7.35 -8.61 17.01
N ASP A 78 -7.59 -7.38 16.55
CA ASP A 78 -8.31 -7.10 15.30
C ASP A 78 -7.53 -7.66 14.09
N ILE A 79 -6.22 -7.39 14.00
CA ILE A 79 -5.31 -7.98 13.00
C ILE A 79 -5.39 -9.51 13.01
N LYS A 80 -5.53 -10.13 14.21
CA LYS A 80 -5.60 -11.59 14.33
C LYS A 80 -6.93 -12.11 13.77
N ALA A 81 -8.04 -11.44 14.03
CA ALA A 81 -9.35 -11.78 13.49
C ALA A 81 -9.36 -11.65 11.96
N ASP A 82 -8.95 -10.49 11.43
CA ASP A 82 -8.85 -10.23 9.99
C ASP A 82 -7.97 -11.24 9.28
N LYS A 83 -6.81 -11.54 9.87
CA LYS A 83 -5.89 -12.55 9.34
C LYS A 83 -6.55 -13.94 9.24
N GLN A 84 -7.43 -14.30 10.17
CA GLN A 84 -8.14 -15.59 10.11
C GLN A 84 -9.17 -15.59 8.99
N THR A 85 -9.99 -14.54 8.91
CA THR A 85 -11.00 -14.35 7.85
C THR A 85 -10.37 -14.37 6.46
N LEU A 86 -9.33 -13.56 6.24
CA LEU A 86 -8.66 -13.48 4.94
C LEU A 86 -7.95 -14.79 4.55
N LYS A 87 -7.52 -15.60 5.54
CA LYS A 87 -6.98 -16.93 5.27
C LYS A 87 -8.06 -17.90 4.82
N SER A 88 -9.25 -17.88 5.45
CA SER A 88 -10.38 -18.70 4.99
C SER A 88 -10.85 -18.29 3.59
N GLU A 89 -10.66 -17.02 3.21
CA GLU A 89 -10.94 -16.52 1.87
C GLU A 89 -9.80 -16.79 0.85
N GLY A 90 -8.76 -17.53 1.25
CA GLY A 90 -7.71 -17.99 0.34
C GLY A 90 -6.44 -17.13 0.29
N ILE A 91 -6.32 -16.08 1.10
CA ILE A 91 -5.09 -15.28 1.20
C ILE A 91 -4.11 -15.96 2.14
N ALA A 92 -3.08 -16.61 1.59
CA ALA A 92 -2.09 -17.38 2.37
C ALA A 92 -1.33 -16.56 3.41
N HIS A 93 -0.97 -15.31 3.08
CA HIS A 93 -0.19 -14.42 3.94
C HIS A 93 -0.81 -13.01 4.02
N PRO A 94 -1.94 -12.81 4.73
CA PRO A 94 -2.66 -11.54 4.72
C PRO A 94 -1.82 -10.39 5.25
N VAL A 95 -1.24 -10.54 6.43
CA VAL A 95 -0.42 -9.49 7.10
C VAL A 95 0.80 -9.10 6.24
N LYS A 96 1.57 -10.07 5.74
CA LYS A 96 2.72 -9.81 4.86
C LYS A 96 2.31 -9.13 3.56
N THR A 97 1.10 -9.41 3.08
CA THR A 97 0.55 -8.75 1.89
C THR A 97 0.14 -7.32 2.20
N ALA A 98 -0.49 -7.09 3.36
CA ALA A 98 -0.84 -5.77 3.87
C ALA A 98 0.42 -4.89 4.04
N GLU A 99 1.44 -5.39 4.76
CA GLU A 99 2.75 -4.71 4.93
C GLU A 99 3.39 -4.32 3.59
N LYS A 100 3.39 -5.22 2.60
CA LYS A 100 3.90 -4.92 1.26
C LYS A 100 3.10 -3.83 0.55
N GLN A 101 1.78 -3.80 0.74
CA GLN A 101 0.90 -2.81 0.12
C GLN A 101 1.05 -1.43 0.77
N ILE A 102 1.10 -1.39 2.09
CA ILE A 102 1.45 -0.23 2.92
C ILE A 102 2.75 0.38 2.40
N LYS A 103 3.83 -0.40 2.40
CA LYS A 103 5.14 0.02 1.91
C LYS A 103 5.10 0.60 0.49
N LYS A 104 4.40 -0.07 -0.44
CA LYS A 104 4.25 0.41 -1.82
C LYS A 104 3.49 1.74 -1.89
N SER A 105 2.48 1.92 -1.04
CA SER A 105 1.71 3.16 -0.95
C SER A 105 2.60 4.30 -0.48
N ASP A 106 3.43 4.09 0.53
CA ASP A 106 4.31 5.14 1.06
C ASP A 106 5.43 5.49 0.10
N GLU A 107 6.01 4.49 -0.57
CA GLU A 107 6.96 4.73 -1.65
C GLU A 107 6.34 5.57 -2.78
N LYS A 108 5.04 5.43 -3.03
CA LYS A 108 4.33 6.22 -4.03
C LYS A 108 4.08 7.64 -3.53
N ALA A 109 3.59 7.80 -2.30
CA ALA A 109 3.36 9.11 -1.68
C ALA A 109 4.64 9.96 -1.67
N VAL A 110 5.73 9.41 -1.13
CA VAL A 110 7.03 10.09 -1.09
C VAL A 110 7.54 10.47 -2.49
N LYS A 111 7.30 9.63 -3.52
CA LYS A 111 7.69 9.97 -4.90
C LYS A 111 6.87 11.12 -5.47
N THR A 112 5.57 11.18 -5.16
CA THR A 112 4.69 12.28 -5.56
C THR A 112 5.17 13.57 -4.92
N ASP A 113 5.38 13.60 -3.60
CA ASP A 113 5.87 14.78 -2.89
C ASP A 113 7.20 15.29 -3.45
N VAL A 114 8.14 14.38 -3.73
CA VAL A 114 9.44 14.75 -4.33
C VAL A 114 9.25 15.36 -5.73
N LYS A 115 8.29 14.86 -6.51
CA LYS A 115 7.98 15.39 -7.84
C LYS A 115 7.37 16.79 -7.73
N ASP A 116 6.45 16.99 -6.80
CA ASP A 116 5.74 18.25 -6.61
C ASP A 116 6.72 19.33 -6.12
N ILE A 117 7.54 19.03 -5.11
CA ILE A 117 8.64 19.91 -4.66
C ILE A 117 9.59 20.28 -5.82
N LYS A 118 9.84 19.36 -6.75
CA LYS A 118 10.68 19.64 -7.91
C LYS A 118 9.98 20.58 -8.89
N ALA A 119 8.67 20.44 -9.09
CA ALA A 119 7.88 21.33 -9.94
C ALA A 119 7.81 22.74 -9.33
N ASP A 120 7.55 22.85 -8.02
CA ASP A 120 7.46 24.14 -7.32
C ASP A 120 8.80 24.89 -7.37
N LYS A 121 9.92 24.18 -7.19
CA LYS A 121 11.26 24.78 -7.37
C LYS A 121 11.52 25.29 -8.78
N VAL A 122 10.97 24.63 -9.80
CA VAL A 122 11.11 25.09 -11.19
C VAL A 122 10.23 26.33 -11.43
N ALA A 123 9.03 26.38 -10.82
CA ALA A 123 8.17 27.56 -10.83
C ALA A 123 8.86 28.75 -10.14
N GLU A 124 9.40 28.53 -8.94
CA GLU A 124 10.18 29.52 -8.17
C GLU A 124 11.30 30.11 -9.03
N GLN A 125 12.10 29.24 -9.68
CA GLN A 125 13.19 29.68 -10.55
C GLN A 125 12.71 30.50 -11.76
N LYS A 126 11.54 30.18 -12.32
CA LYS A 126 10.96 30.94 -13.44
C LYS A 126 10.46 32.30 -12.97
N ALA A 127 9.79 32.36 -11.81
CA ALA A 127 9.32 33.61 -11.21
C ALA A 127 10.49 34.55 -10.91
N VAL A 128 11.57 34.03 -10.32
CA VAL A 128 12.81 34.79 -10.08
C VAL A 128 13.39 35.34 -11.39
N LYS A 129 13.46 34.51 -12.44
CA LYS A 129 13.96 34.95 -13.76
C LYS A 129 13.06 36.00 -14.43
N ALA A 130 11.76 35.95 -14.17
CA ALA A 130 10.78 36.91 -14.67
C ALA A 130 10.74 38.22 -13.85
N GLY A 131 11.46 38.27 -12.71
CA GLY A 131 11.41 39.42 -11.79
C GLY A 131 10.15 39.47 -10.92
N ASP A 132 9.32 38.41 -10.92
CA ASP A 132 8.14 38.31 -10.07
C ASP A 132 8.52 37.79 -8.68
N ILE A 133 8.99 38.72 -7.85
CA ILE A 133 9.46 38.43 -6.49
C ILE A 133 8.32 37.93 -5.58
N THR A 134 7.09 38.42 -5.78
CA THR A 134 5.95 38.00 -4.96
C THR A 134 5.58 36.54 -5.24
N ALA A 135 5.51 36.14 -6.52
CA ALA A 135 5.30 34.76 -6.90
C ALA A 135 6.44 33.86 -6.40
N ALA A 136 7.70 34.29 -6.55
CA ALA A 136 8.84 33.53 -6.04
C ALA A 136 8.79 33.31 -4.52
N GLN A 137 8.36 34.32 -3.74
CA GLN A 137 8.20 34.18 -2.29
C GLN A 137 7.05 33.24 -1.90
N ALA A 138 5.96 33.22 -2.68
CA ALA A 138 4.87 32.27 -2.48
C ALA A 138 5.35 30.84 -2.74
N ASP A 139 5.96 30.60 -3.90
CA ASP A 139 6.53 29.30 -4.26
C ASP A 139 7.55 28.80 -3.22
N GLN A 140 8.39 29.71 -2.69
CA GLN A 140 9.36 29.37 -1.66
C GLN A 140 8.70 28.89 -0.35
N LYS A 141 7.57 29.50 0.05
CA LYS A 141 6.79 29.07 1.22
C LYS A 141 6.15 27.71 0.99
N ASP A 142 5.63 27.47 -0.20
CA ASP A 142 5.00 26.21 -0.59
C ASP A 142 6.04 25.08 -0.59
N VAL A 143 7.21 25.31 -1.20
CA VAL A 143 8.36 24.39 -1.14
C VAL A 143 8.78 24.11 0.31
N ALA A 144 8.77 25.10 1.19
CA ALA A 144 9.13 24.93 2.60
C ALA A 144 8.11 24.06 3.35
N THR A 145 6.83 24.22 3.06
CA THR A 145 5.74 23.40 3.62
C THR A 145 5.81 21.98 3.09
N ALA A 146 5.90 21.80 1.77
CA ALA A 146 6.03 20.50 1.13
C ALA A 146 7.25 19.71 1.62
N LYS A 147 8.39 20.38 1.90
CA LYS A 147 9.55 19.72 2.54
C LYS A 147 9.27 19.20 3.95
N LYS A 148 8.43 19.88 4.74
CA LYS A 148 8.05 19.42 6.07
C LYS A 148 7.19 18.17 5.98
N ASP A 149 6.26 18.15 5.04
CA ASP A 149 5.38 17.00 4.82
C ASP A 149 6.15 15.81 4.24
N LEU A 150 6.99 16.03 3.22
CA LEU A 150 7.93 15.00 2.73
C LEU A 150 8.78 14.39 3.86
N LYS A 151 9.17 15.19 4.85
CA LYS A 151 9.94 14.69 6.01
C LYS A 151 9.10 13.81 6.92
N LYS A 152 7.81 14.10 7.10
CA LYS A 152 6.87 13.23 7.84
C LYS A 152 6.64 11.94 7.06
N ASP A 153 6.30 12.05 5.77
CA ASP A 153 6.06 10.91 4.89
C ASP A 153 7.28 10.00 4.78
N ALA A 154 8.48 10.57 4.69
CA ALA A 154 9.71 9.79 4.71
C ALA A 154 9.98 9.09 6.05
N ARG A 155 9.51 9.63 7.18
CA ARG A 155 9.60 8.95 8.49
C ARG A 155 8.59 7.81 8.58
N GLU A 156 7.38 8.02 8.11
CA GLU A 156 6.33 7.00 8.03
C GLU A 156 6.74 5.86 7.09
N ALA A 157 7.19 6.18 5.88
CA ALA A 157 7.72 5.20 4.94
C ALA A 157 8.87 4.37 5.54
N ARG A 158 9.76 5.00 6.32
CA ARG A 158 10.83 4.25 7.03
C ARG A 158 10.30 3.32 8.10
N ARG A 159 9.26 3.74 8.84
CA ARG A 159 8.57 2.90 9.81
C ARG A 159 7.97 1.68 9.12
N ASP A 160 7.40 1.88 7.95
CA ASP A 160 6.72 0.87 7.13
C ASP A 160 7.71 0.06 6.25
N GLY A 161 9.01 0.15 6.54
CA GLY A 161 10.05 -0.71 5.96
C GLY A 161 10.66 -0.23 4.64
N VAL A 162 10.44 1.03 4.25
CA VAL A 162 11.16 1.69 3.14
C VAL A 162 12.54 2.16 3.62
N LYS A 163 13.61 1.44 3.23
CA LYS A 163 14.98 1.75 3.66
C LYS A 163 15.46 3.16 3.25
N HIS A 164 15.17 3.55 2.01
CA HIS A 164 15.62 4.81 1.42
C HIS A 164 14.44 5.51 0.73
N PRO A 165 13.53 6.14 1.50
CA PRO A 165 12.31 6.72 0.94
C PRO A 165 12.62 7.88 0.01
N ILE A 166 13.56 8.73 0.41
CA ILE A 166 14.09 9.80 -0.43
C ILE A 166 15.39 9.29 -1.04
N ARG A 167 15.34 8.88 -2.31
CA ARG A 167 16.56 8.61 -3.07
C ARG A 167 17.15 9.95 -3.49
N ARG A 168 18.38 10.24 -3.08
CA ARG A 168 19.15 11.33 -3.69
C ARG A 168 19.26 11.00 -5.19
N ALA A 169 18.92 11.95 -6.06
CA ALA A 169 19.26 11.83 -7.46
C ALA A 169 20.78 11.57 -7.52
N LYS A 170 21.21 10.51 -8.21
CA LYS A 170 22.61 10.42 -8.63
C LYS A 170 22.82 11.62 -9.58
N ALA A 171 23.74 12.50 -9.20
CA ALA A 171 24.23 13.56 -10.06
C ALA A 171 24.91 12.95 -11.29
#